data_AF-A0A351SZC8-F1
#
_entry.id   AF-A0A351SZC8-F1
#
_cell.length_a   1.000
_cell.length_b   1.000
_cell.length_c   1.000
_cell.angle_alpha   90.00
_cell.angle_beta   90.00
_cell.angle_gamma   90.00
#
_symmetry.space_group_name_H-M   'P 1'
#
loop_
_entity.id
_entity.type
_entity.pdbx_description
1 polymer ?
#
loop_
_entity_poly.entity_id
_entity_poly.type
_entity_poly.pdbx_seq_one_letter_code
_entity_poly.pdbx_strand_id
1 'polypeptide(L)'
;MRAIVETISFIQDPVNKAAVMQSLARGLRLRKIEEAEVGYEMIKGLYDRRIYPTVEGLRNVISLLGKTNEKIRRLKAEDIIDDRIVRKLEREGLF
;
A
#
# COMPACT_ATOMS: atom_id res chain seq x y z
N MET A 1 -5.39 1.16 -9.88
CA MET A 1 -5.69 1.55 -8.49
C MET A 1 -6.93 0.85 -7.94
N ARG A 2 -8.08 0.79 -8.64
CA ARG A 2 -9.27 0.05 -8.18
C ARG A 2 -8.97 -1.36 -7.64
N ALA A 3 -8.33 -2.19 -8.46
CA ALA A 3 -7.97 -3.57 -8.06
C ALA A 3 -7.11 -3.62 -6.79
N ILE A 4 -6.29 -2.60 -6.52
CA ILE A 4 -5.49 -2.52 -5.28
C ILE A 4 -6.41 -2.31 -4.08
N VAL A 5 -7.38 -1.39 -4.20
CA VAL A 5 -8.37 -1.12 -3.14
C VAL A 5 -9.23 -2.35 -2.86
N GLU A 6 -9.74 -2.99 -3.91
CA GLU A 6 -10.53 -4.24 -3.78
C GLU A 6 -9.70 -5.37 -3.15
N THR A 7 -8.42 -5.48 -3.50
CA THR A 7 -7.51 -6.46 -2.89
C THR A 7 -7.30 -6.17 -1.40
N ILE A 8 -7.23 -4.91 -0.99
CA ILE A 8 -7.11 -4.54 0.42
C ILE A 8 -8.36 -4.94 1.20
N SER A 9 -9.55 -4.64 0.67
CA SER A 9 -10.80 -5.10 1.27
C SER A 9 -10.85 -6.63 1.36
N PHE A 10 -10.40 -7.33 0.33
CA PHE A 10 -10.29 -8.79 0.33
C PHE A 10 -9.33 -9.29 1.43
N ILE A 11 -8.18 -8.63 1.63
CA ILE A 11 -7.21 -8.98 2.68
C ILE A 11 -7.79 -8.77 4.09
N GLN A 12 -8.53 -7.67 4.28
CA GLN A 12 -9.10 -7.30 5.58
C GLN A 12 -10.28 -8.18 6.00
N ASP A 13 -11.03 -8.75 5.04
CA ASP A 13 -12.12 -9.68 5.34
C ASP A 13 -11.56 -11.00 5.92
N PRO A 14 -11.90 -11.34 7.19
CA PRO A 14 -11.37 -12.53 7.84
C PRO A 14 -11.81 -13.83 7.15
N VAL A 15 -12.90 -13.84 6.37
CA VAL A 15 -13.33 -15.01 5.58
C VAL A 15 -12.26 -15.40 4.55
N ASN A 16 -11.50 -14.42 4.06
CA ASN A 16 -10.48 -14.63 3.04
C ASN A 16 -9.09 -14.96 3.61
N LYS A 17 -8.92 -14.98 4.94
CA LYS A 17 -7.63 -15.18 5.62
C LYS A 17 -6.82 -16.35 5.06
N ALA A 18 -7.44 -17.51 4.90
CA ALA A 18 -6.75 -18.70 4.39
C ALA A 18 -6.19 -18.51 2.97
N ALA A 19 -6.98 -17.90 2.07
CA ALA A 19 -6.55 -17.62 0.70
C ALA A 19 -5.43 -16.58 0.64
N VAL A 20 -5.49 -15.56 1.52
CA VAL A 20 -4.46 -14.53 1.63
C VAL A 20 -3.16 -15.13 2.16
N MET A 21 -3.21 -15.94 3.22
CA MET A 21 -2.03 -16.63 3.77
C MET A 21 -1.39 -17.56 2.74
N GLN A 22 -2.20 -18.29 1.96
CA GLN A 22 -1.68 -19.13 0.88
C GLN A 22 -0.98 -18.30 -0.21
N SER A 23 -1.53 -17.14 -0.55
CA SER A 23 -0.94 -16.21 -1.52
C SER A 23 0.38 -15.61 -1.00
N LEU A 24 0.41 -15.21 0.27
CA LEU A 24 1.60 -14.71 0.96
C LEU A 24 2.71 -15.77 1.02
N ALA A 25 2.37 -16.98 1.45
CA ALA A 25 3.33 -18.09 1.54
C ALA A 25 3.95 -18.40 0.17
N ARG A 26 3.14 -18.39 -0.90
CA ARG A 26 3.63 -18.57 -2.28
C ARG A 26 4.52 -17.41 -2.72
N GLY A 27 4.09 -16.17 -2.51
CA GLY A 27 4.82 -14.97 -2.94
C GLY A 27 6.17 -14.80 -2.22
N LEU A 28 6.21 -15.12 -0.93
CA LEU A 28 7.40 -15.02 -0.09
C LEU A 28 8.22 -16.32 -0.05
N ARG A 29 7.76 -17.38 -0.73
CA ARG A 29 8.40 -18.72 -0.74
C ARG A 29 8.60 -19.30 0.67
N LEU A 30 7.62 -19.12 1.53
CA LEU A 30 7.62 -19.69 2.88
C LEU A 30 7.54 -21.21 2.81
N ARG A 31 8.14 -21.88 3.79
CA ARG A 31 8.15 -23.35 3.81
C ARG A 31 6.80 -23.92 4.22
N LYS A 32 6.05 -23.16 5.00
CA LYS A 32 4.76 -23.53 5.57
C LYS A 32 3.79 -22.35 5.47
N ILE A 33 2.50 -22.62 5.29
CA ILE A 33 1.49 -21.56 5.18
C ILE A 33 1.33 -20.84 6.51
N GLU A 34 1.51 -21.55 7.63
CA GLU A 34 1.41 -21.03 8.99
C GLU A 34 2.46 -19.94 9.27
N GLU A 35 3.59 -19.95 8.57
CA GLU A 35 4.61 -18.90 8.66
C GLU A 35 4.10 -17.55 8.12
N ALA A 36 3.05 -17.54 7.31
CA ALA A 36 2.44 -16.32 6.77
C ALA A 36 1.55 -15.58 7.78
N GLU A 37 1.17 -16.22 8.90
CA GLU A 37 0.21 -15.67 9.86
C GLU A 37 0.65 -14.31 10.43
N VAL A 38 1.91 -14.21 10.87
CA VAL A 38 2.48 -12.98 11.41
C VAL A 38 2.49 -11.87 10.36
N GLY A 39 2.82 -12.21 9.11
CA GLY A 39 2.78 -11.27 7.99
C GLY A 39 1.35 -10.81 7.67
N TYR A 40 0.39 -11.72 7.72
CA TYR A 40 -1.02 -11.42 7.49
C TYR A 40 -1.57 -10.43 8.52
N GLU A 41 -1.36 -10.69 9.81
CA GLU A 41 -1.84 -9.78 10.87
C GLU A 41 -1.13 -8.42 10.83
N MET A 42 0.16 -8.38 10.47
CA MET A 42 0.88 -7.11 10.25
C MET A 42 0.27 -6.30 9.10
N ILE A 43 -0.01 -6.95 7.98
CA ILE A 43 -0.56 -6.30 6.78
C ILE A 43 -1.97 -5.74 7.04
N LYS A 44 -2.80 -6.43 7.81
CA LYS A 44 -4.12 -5.91 8.20
C LYS A 44 -4.01 -4.56 8.89
N GLY A 45 -3.10 -4.41 9.87
CA GLY A 45 -2.89 -3.15 10.57
C GLY A 45 -2.28 -2.03 9.71
N LEU A 46 -1.57 -2.37 8.63
CA LEU A 46 -1.00 -1.37 7.70
C LEU A 46 -2.07 -0.73 6.81
N TYR A 47 -3.16 -1.45 6.49
CA TYR A 47 -4.18 -1.00 5.54
C TYR A 47 -5.42 -0.37 6.18
N ASP A 48 -5.45 -0.17 7.50
CA ASP A 48 -6.53 0.58 8.17
C ASP A 48 -6.57 2.06 7.75
N ARG A 49 -5.49 2.57 7.15
CA ARG A 49 -5.40 3.95 6.66
C ARG A 49 -5.84 4.04 5.21
N ARG A 50 -6.69 5.04 4.90
CA ARG A 50 -7.03 5.39 3.51
C ARG A 50 -5.75 5.67 2.72
N ILE A 51 -5.61 5.03 1.56
CA ILE A 51 -4.43 5.18 0.69
C ILE A 51 -4.56 6.47 -0.12
N TYR A 52 -4.26 7.58 0.53
CA TYR A 52 -4.08 8.88 -0.12
C TYR A 52 -2.59 9.19 -0.25
N PRO A 53 -2.12 9.59 -1.44
CA PRO A 53 -0.81 10.21 -1.51
C PRO A 53 -0.86 11.52 -0.70
N THR A 54 0.23 11.83 0.00
CA THR A 54 0.35 13.08 0.76
C THR A 54 1.59 13.84 0.32
N VAL A 55 1.48 15.16 0.22
CA VAL A 55 2.60 16.04 -0.12
C VAL A 55 3.72 15.87 0.91
N GLU A 56 3.37 15.80 2.19
CA GLU A 56 4.31 15.61 3.29
C GLU A 56 5.07 14.28 3.17
N GLY A 57 4.37 13.17 2.92
CA GLY A 57 5.01 11.86 2.75
C GLY A 57 6.00 11.87 1.59
N LEU A 58 5.62 12.47 0.46
CA LEU A 58 6.50 12.57 -0.70
C LEU A 58 7.69 13.51 -0.46
N ARG A 59 7.50 14.62 0.27
CA ARG A 59 8.61 15.50 0.70
C ARG A 59 9.61 14.74 1.57
N ASN A 60 9.15 13.90 2.49
CA ASN A 60 10.03 13.09 3.34
C ASN A 60 10.85 12.10 2.51
N VAL A 61 10.23 11.44 1.52
CA VAL A 61 10.93 10.53 0.60
C VAL A 61 11.94 11.28 -0.27
N ILE A 62 11.58 12.44 -0.83
CA ILE A 62 12.49 13.29 -1.62
C ILE A 62 13.68 13.75 -0.77
N SER A 63 13.45 14.18 0.48
CA SER A 63 14.51 14.59 1.41
C SER A 63 15.47 13.45 1.73
N LEU A 64 14.96 12.24 1.93
CA LEU A 64 15.78 11.07 2.22
C LEU A 64 16.63 10.64 1.01
N LEU A 65 15.99 10.46 -0.15
CA LEU A 65 16.64 9.95 -1.36
C LEU A 65 17.47 11.03 -2.09
N GLY A 66 17.13 12.30 -1.90
CA GLY A 66 17.84 13.44 -2.44
C GLY A 66 19.24 13.66 -1.83
N LYS A 67 19.54 13.00 -0.70
CA LYS A 67 20.89 13.01 -0.09
C LYS A 67 21.95 12.37 -1.00
N THR A 68 21.55 11.38 -1.79
CA THR A 68 22.47 10.60 -2.65
C THR A 68 22.17 10.77 -4.14
N ASN A 69 21.04 11.40 -4.50
CA ASN A 69 20.64 11.59 -5.89
C ASN A 69 20.10 13.00 -6.15
N GLU A 70 20.91 13.80 -6.85
CA GLU A 70 20.60 15.18 -7.21
C GLU A 70 19.35 15.31 -8.10
N LYS A 71 19.06 14.31 -8.96
CA LYS A 71 17.84 14.33 -9.79
C LYS A 71 16.58 14.26 -8.94
N ILE A 72 16.62 13.48 -7.85
CA ILE A 72 15.51 13.36 -6.90
C ILE A 72 15.38 14.65 -6.08
N ARG A 73 16.51 15.23 -5.64
CA ARG A 73 16.52 16.47 -4.85
C ARG A 73 15.83 17.65 -5.52
N ARG A 74 15.83 17.70 -6.86
CA ARG A 74 15.21 18.77 -7.66
C ARG A 74 13.70 18.63 -7.83
N LEU A 75 13.13 17.49 -7.44
CA LEU A 75 11.69 17.25 -7.54
C LEU A 75 10.93 18.10 -6.53
N LYS A 76 9.74 18.58 -6.93
CA LYS A 76 8.77 19.19 -6.03
C LYS A 76 7.62 18.22 -5.80
N ALA A 77 7.24 18.02 -4.55
CA ALA A 77 6.21 17.04 -4.20
C ALA A 77 4.84 17.42 -4.77
N GLU A 78 4.53 18.71 -4.82
CA GLU A 78 3.30 19.27 -5.37
C GLU A 78 3.14 19.02 -6.86
N ASP A 79 4.24 18.96 -7.61
CA ASP A 79 4.22 18.74 -9.06
C ASP A 79 4.06 17.26 -9.42
N ILE A 80 4.29 16.36 -8.46
CA ILE A 80 4.27 14.90 -8.66
C ILE A 80 2.98 14.29 -8.12
N ILE A 81 2.42 14.87 -7.07
CA ILE A 81 1.24 14.29 -6.42
C ILE A 81 0.01 14.38 -7.34
N ASP A 82 -0.65 13.24 -7.53
CA ASP A 82 -1.91 13.14 -8.26
C ASP A 82 -2.86 12.25 -7.46
N ASP A 83 -3.91 12.86 -6.91
CA ASP A 83 -4.93 12.18 -6.11
C ASP A 83 -6.24 11.94 -6.89
N ARG A 84 -6.32 12.33 -8.17
CA ARG A 84 -7.56 12.29 -8.96
C ARG A 84 -8.15 10.89 -9.03
N ILE A 85 -7.30 9.88 -9.16
CA ILE A 85 -7.71 8.47 -9.21
C ILE A 85 -8.30 8.05 -7.85
N VAL A 86 -7.66 8.41 -6.74
CA VAL A 86 -8.13 8.06 -5.39
C VAL A 86 -9.47 8.75 -5.11
N ARG A 87 -9.59 10.05 -5.42
CA ARG A 87 -10.85 10.81 -5.28
C ARG A 87 -11.98 10.24 -6.13
N LYS A 88 -11.68 9.74 -7.34
CA LYS A 88 -12.69 9.08 -8.18
C LYS A 88 -13.22 7.82 -7.51
N LEU A 89 -12.33 6.95 -6.99
CA LEU A 89 -12.73 5.72 -6.31
C LEU A 89 -13.50 6.00 -5.01
N GLU A 90 -13.18 7.08 -4.29
CA GLU A 90 -13.93 7.50 -3.09
C GLU A 90 -15.37 7.89 -3.46
N ARG A 91 -15.54 8.65 -4.55
CA ARG A 91 -16.89 8.99 -5.06
C ARG A 91 -17.69 7.78 -5.52
N GLU A 92 -17.02 6.70 -5.89
CA GLU A 92 -17.63 5.41 -6.25
C GLU A 92 -17.91 4.51 -5.03
N GLY A 93 -17.57 4.96 -3.80
CA GLY A 93 -17.85 4.26 -2.56
C GLY A 93 -16.82 3.18 -2.16
N LEU A 94 -15.62 3.21 -2.74
CA LEU A 94 -14.56 2.23 -2.44
C LEU A 94 -13.64 2.63 -1.26
N PHE A 95 -13.88 3.77 -0.61
CA PHE A 95 -13.07 4.32 0.50
C PHE A 95 -13.93 4.92 1.62
#